data_AF-A0A926M948-F1
#
_entry.id   AF-A0A926M948-F1
#
_cell.length_a   1.000
_cell.length_b   1.000
_cell.length_c   1.000
_cell.angle_alpha   90.00
_cell.angle_beta   90.00
_cell.angle_gamma   90.00
#
_symmetry.space_group_name_H-M   'P 1'
#
loop_
_entity.id
_entity.type
_entity.pdbx_description
1 polymer ?
#
loop_
_entity_poly.entity_id
_entity_poly.type
_entity_poly.pdbx_seq_one_letter_code
_entity_poly.pdbx_strand_id
1 'polypeptide(L)'
;MKTGFTLIELLVVVAIVGILSAVGVVAFNNFQTSAKEKACFQNFEDLKKMIDSNYALCKLKGANEKITIKTQYLNNTPGRDRQLNCSYNFGTIAGETAKSFGNYAKSPYENLHYNIPILSYIGDPPKDGGLAYYPERAGFMLRVKCNGRVKRFQWNKN
;
A
#
# COMPACT_ATOMS: atom_id res chain seq x y z
N MET A 1 43.81 21.92 32.40
CA MET A 1 44.56 21.66 31.15
C MET A 1 43.67 20.86 30.23
N LYS A 2 43.34 21.37 29.03
CA LYS A 2 42.66 20.56 28.01
C LYS A 2 43.73 19.75 27.28
N THR A 3 43.71 18.44 27.45
CA THR A 3 44.45 17.50 26.61
C THR A 3 43.89 17.62 25.19
N GLY A 4 44.71 18.07 24.24
CA GLY A 4 44.34 18.12 22.83
C GLY A 4 44.42 16.73 22.22
N PHE A 5 43.42 16.36 21.41
CA PHE A 5 43.46 15.15 20.59
C PHE A 5 44.62 15.21 19.60
N THR A 6 45.27 14.08 19.35
CA THR A 6 46.33 14.00 18.34
C THR A 6 45.74 13.90 16.93
N LEU A 7 46.44 14.47 15.94
CA LEU A 7 46.05 14.37 14.52
C LEU A 7 45.93 12.92 14.05
N ILE A 8 46.80 12.03 14.57
CA ILE A 8 46.80 10.62 14.19
C ILE A 8 45.60 9.87 14.77
N GLU A 9 45.18 10.17 16.00
CA GLU A 9 43.96 9.60 16.59
C GLU A 9 42.73 9.96 15.75
N LEU A 10 42.61 11.23 15.33
CA LEU A 10 41.50 11.67 14.48
C LEU A 10 41.52 10.98 13.11
N LEU A 11 42.71 10.83 12.51
CA LEU A 11 42.84 10.21 11.19
C LEU A 11 42.44 8.74 11.19
N VAL A 12 42.87 7.97 12.20
CA VAL A 12 42.50 6.56 12.33
C VAL A 12 40.99 6.40 12.53
N VAL A 13 40.35 7.25 13.34
CA VAL A 13 38.90 7.21 13.56
C VAL A 13 38.14 7.46 12.25
N VAL A 14 38.53 8.48 11.49
CA VAL A 14 37.88 8.80 10.21
C VAL A 14 38.07 7.66 9.19
N ALA A 15 39.25 7.03 9.15
CA ALA A 15 39.52 5.90 8.27
C ALA A 15 38.62 4.69 8.59
N ILE A 16 38.47 4.34 9.88
CA ILE A 16 37.63 3.22 10.31
C ILE A 16 36.15 3.50 10.03
N VAL A 17 35.65 4.70 10.37
CA VAL A 17 34.24 5.10 10.09
C VAL A 17 33.97 5.13 8.58
N GLY A 18 34.94 5.55 7.77
CA GLY A 18 34.86 5.53 6.31
C GLY A 18 34.58 4.13 5.75
N ILE A 19 35.34 3.11 6.17
CA ILE A 19 35.14 1.73 5.70
C ILE A 19 33.79 1.18 6.18
N LEU A 20 33.43 1.37 7.46
CA LEU A 20 32.17 0.87 8.02
C LEU A 20 30.94 1.49 7.35
N SER A 21 30.99 2.79 7.02
CA SER A 21 29.90 3.47 6.33
C SER A 21 29.71 2.95 4.90
N ALA A 22 30.78 2.68 4.17
CA ALA A 22 30.72 2.18 2.79
C ALA A 22 30.03 0.80 2.71
N VAL A 23 30.39 -0.13 3.59
CA VAL A 23 29.74 -1.46 3.65
C VAL A 23 28.32 -1.39 4.20
N GLY A 24 28.07 -0.50 5.18
CA GLY A 24 26.78 -0.31 5.80
C GLY A 24 25.69 0.20 4.84
N VAL A 25 26.04 1.15 3.96
CA VAL A 25 25.08 1.74 3.00
C VAL A 25 24.55 0.71 2.00
N VAL A 26 25.41 -0.17 1.48
CA VAL A 26 25.00 -1.21 0.51
C VAL A 26 24.03 -2.20 1.15
N ALA A 27 24.34 -2.70 2.34
CA ALA A 27 23.47 -3.60 3.08
C ALA A 27 22.13 -2.93 3.45
N PHE A 28 22.19 -1.68 3.93
CA PHE A 28 21.00 -0.92 4.31
C PHE A 28 20.05 -0.70 3.14
N ASN A 29 20.55 -0.41 1.93
CA ASN A 29 19.73 -0.27 0.74
C ASN A 29 18.99 -1.57 0.38
N ASN A 30 19.63 -2.73 0.48
CA ASN A 30 18.99 -4.02 0.22
C ASN A 30 17.89 -4.36 1.24
N PHE A 31 18.14 -4.05 2.52
CA PHE A 31 17.13 -4.22 3.57
C PHE A 31 15.94 -3.29 3.37
N GLN A 32 16.18 -2.02 3.03
CA GLN A 32 15.11 -1.08 2.72
C GLN A 32 14.25 -1.56 1.56
N THR A 33 14.85 -2.02 0.46
CA THR A 33 14.10 -2.56 -0.70
C THR A 33 13.21 -3.74 -0.30
N SER A 34 13.76 -4.69 0.47
CA SER A 34 13.00 -5.86 0.94
C SER A 34 11.87 -5.48 1.90
N ALA A 35 12.11 -4.49 2.78
CA ALA A 35 11.09 -3.99 3.70
C ALA A 35 9.95 -3.28 2.94
N LYS A 36 10.28 -2.49 1.92
CA LYS A 36 9.29 -1.84 1.04
C LYS A 36 8.43 -2.87 0.29
N GLU A 37 9.04 -3.93 -0.23
CA GLU A 37 8.32 -5.03 -0.90
C GLU A 37 7.34 -5.73 0.05
N LYS A 38 7.79 -6.06 1.28
CA LYS A 38 6.91 -6.67 2.29
C LYS A 38 5.74 -5.77 2.66
N ALA A 39 5.99 -4.48 2.93
CA ALA A 39 4.94 -3.52 3.23
C ALA A 39 3.94 -3.37 2.08
N CYS A 40 4.42 -3.39 0.83
CA CYS A 40 3.57 -3.31 -0.35
C CYS A 40 2.63 -4.52 -0.47
N PHE A 41 3.14 -5.74 -0.28
CA PHE A 41 2.29 -6.92 -0.28
C PHE A 41 1.36 -6.99 0.94
N GLN A 42 1.78 -6.46 2.09
CA GLN A 42 0.92 -6.35 3.26
C GLN A 42 -0.30 -5.45 2.96
N ASN A 43 -0.09 -4.28 2.36
CA ASN A 43 -1.18 -3.40 1.93
C ASN A 43 -2.18 -4.11 1.00
N PHE A 44 -1.68 -4.96 0.09
CA PHE A 44 -2.54 -5.76 -0.79
C PHE A 44 -3.39 -6.79 -0.02
N GLU A 45 -2.81 -7.49 0.95
CA GLU A 45 -3.57 -8.42 1.80
C GLU A 45 -4.58 -7.68 2.72
N ASP A 46 -4.21 -6.51 3.22
CA ASP A 46 -5.11 -5.68 4.04
C ASP A 46 -6.30 -5.16 3.24
N LEU A 47 -6.07 -4.74 1.99
CA LEU A 47 -7.15 -4.37 1.08
C LEU A 47 -8.09 -5.56 0.80
N LYS A 48 -7.55 -6.76 0.54
CA LYS A 48 -8.38 -7.95 0.34
C LYS A 48 -9.28 -8.21 1.54
N LYS A 49 -8.69 -8.21 2.75
CA LYS A 49 -9.45 -8.38 3.99
C LYS A 49 -10.50 -7.29 4.18
N MET A 50 -10.20 -6.05 3.83
CA MET A 50 -11.15 -4.94 3.95
C MET A 50 -12.33 -5.09 2.98
N ILE A 51 -12.08 -5.55 1.76
CA ILE A 51 -13.13 -5.87 0.77
C ILE A 51 -14.03 -6.99 1.31
N ASP A 52 -13.44 -8.09 1.76
CA ASP A 52 -14.19 -9.23 2.30
C ASP A 52 -15.00 -8.82 3.54
N SER A 53 -14.40 -8.02 4.43
CA SER A 53 -15.02 -7.53 5.65
C SER A 53 -16.21 -6.61 5.36
N ASN A 54 -16.06 -5.62 4.48
CA ASN A 54 -17.15 -4.71 4.12
C ASN A 54 -18.30 -5.43 3.43
N TYR A 55 -17.99 -6.38 2.55
CA TYR A 55 -19.00 -7.18 1.90
C TYR A 55 -19.73 -8.13 2.87
N ALA A 56 -18.99 -8.77 3.77
CA ALA A 56 -19.58 -9.60 4.83
C ALA A 56 -20.46 -8.77 5.76
N LEU A 57 -20.01 -7.57 6.16
CA LEU A 57 -20.79 -6.64 6.98
C LEU A 57 -22.12 -6.29 6.29
N CYS A 58 -22.10 -6.03 4.98
CA CYS A 58 -23.31 -5.80 4.21
C CYS A 58 -24.24 -7.02 4.16
N LYS A 59 -23.69 -8.23 4.04
CA LYS A 59 -24.49 -9.47 4.11
C LYS A 59 -25.13 -9.69 5.48
N LEU A 60 -24.41 -9.36 6.56
CA LEU A 60 -24.91 -9.52 7.93
C LEU A 60 -26.00 -8.50 8.29
N LYS A 61 -25.87 -7.26 7.81
CA LYS A 61 -26.87 -6.21 8.05
C LYS A 61 -28.13 -6.39 7.20
N GLY A 62 -27.99 -6.87 5.97
CA GLY A 62 -29.09 -7.05 5.03
C GLY A 62 -29.09 -6.03 3.89
N ALA A 63 -29.83 -6.33 2.82
CA ALA A 63 -29.74 -5.60 1.55
C ALA A 63 -30.22 -4.14 1.59
N ASN A 64 -31.07 -3.77 2.54
CA ASN A 64 -31.61 -2.40 2.66
C ASN A 64 -30.77 -1.50 3.58
N GLU A 65 -29.72 -2.06 4.19
CA GLU A 65 -28.87 -1.36 5.12
C GLU A 65 -27.71 -0.62 4.43
N LYS A 66 -27.07 0.26 5.19
CA LYS A 66 -25.92 1.04 4.72
C LYS A 66 -24.70 0.84 5.60
N ILE A 67 -23.53 0.92 4.98
CA ILE A 67 -22.23 0.98 5.67
C ILE A 67 -21.55 2.31 5.37
N THR A 68 -20.78 2.82 6.33
CA THR A 68 -20.04 4.07 6.16
C THR A 68 -18.63 3.74 5.68
N ILE A 69 -18.25 4.31 4.55
CA ILE A 69 -16.90 4.22 3.96
C ILE A 69 -16.42 5.62 3.58
N LYS A 70 -15.11 5.82 3.43
CA LYS A 70 -14.61 7.10 2.90
C LYS A 70 -14.65 7.13 1.38
N THR A 71 -14.86 8.29 0.79
CA THR A 71 -14.60 8.50 -0.63
C THR A 71 -13.11 8.36 -0.94
N GLN A 72 -12.75 8.35 -2.22
CA GLN A 72 -11.35 8.28 -2.62
C GLN A 72 -10.52 9.44 -2.05
N TYR A 73 -9.30 9.15 -1.62
CA TYR A 73 -8.29 10.16 -1.32
C TYR A 73 -7.83 10.84 -2.61
N LEU A 74 -7.96 12.17 -2.68
CA LEU A 74 -7.68 12.95 -3.89
C LEU A 74 -7.01 14.26 -3.51
N ASN A 75 -6.05 14.73 -4.33
CA ASN A 75 -5.40 16.04 -4.17
C ASN A 75 -4.91 16.33 -2.74
N ASN A 76 -4.22 15.37 -2.12
CA ASN A 76 -3.73 15.46 -0.74
C ASN A 76 -4.82 15.71 0.31
N THR A 77 -6.08 15.38 -0.01
CA THR A 77 -7.22 15.56 0.88
C THR A 77 -7.87 14.21 1.18
N PRO A 78 -8.06 13.87 2.47
CA PRO A 78 -8.82 12.69 2.87
C PRO A 78 -10.24 12.71 2.30
N GLY A 79 -10.71 11.54 1.92
CA GLY A 79 -12.09 11.32 1.51
C GLY A 79 -13.07 11.63 2.64
N ARG A 80 -14.23 12.15 2.24
CA ARG A 80 -15.36 12.38 3.15
C ARG A 80 -16.07 11.06 3.42
N ASP A 81 -16.74 10.98 4.57
CA ASP A 81 -17.56 9.81 4.88
C ASP A 81 -18.77 9.76 3.93
N ARG A 82 -19.07 8.56 3.44
CA ARG A 82 -20.13 8.25 2.49
C ARG A 82 -20.84 6.98 2.93
N GLN A 83 -22.17 7.01 2.85
CA GLN A 83 -22.98 5.82 3.04
C GLN A 83 -23.05 5.00 1.74
N LEU A 84 -22.63 3.75 1.79
CA LEU A 84 -22.75 2.77 0.72
C LEU A 84 -23.93 1.85 1.00
N ASN A 85 -24.80 1.68 0.00
CA ASN A 85 -25.96 0.79 0.10
C ASN A 85 -25.51 -0.68 -0.08
N CYS A 86 -25.93 -1.55 0.84
CA CYS A 86 -25.64 -2.98 0.81
C CYS A 86 -26.44 -3.77 -0.23
N SER A 87 -27.39 -3.14 -0.91
CA SER A 87 -28.11 -3.68 -2.08
C SER A 87 -27.19 -3.85 -3.30
N TYR A 88 -26.06 -3.14 -3.35
CA TYR A 88 -25.13 -3.23 -4.47
C TYR A 88 -24.43 -4.61 -4.55
N ASN A 89 -24.06 -4.99 -5.78
CA ASN A 89 -23.31 -6.22 -6.00
C ASN A 89 -21.88 -6.15 -5.42
N PHE A 90 -21.24 -7.32 -5.31
CA PHE A 90 -19.88 -7.44 -4.78
C PHE A 90 -18.89 -6.50 -5.49
N GLY A 91 -18.92 -6.43 -6.82
CA GLY A 91 -17.97 -5.63 -7.58
C GLY A 91 -18.05 -4.13 -7.28
N THR A 92 -19.26 -3.59 -7.10
CA THR A 92 -19.46 -2.20 -6.70
C THR A 92 -18.93 -1.97 -5.28
N ILE A 93 -19.26 -2.86 -4.33
CA ILE A 93 -18.80 -2.73 -2.94
C ILE A 93 -17.28 -2.86 -2.85
N ALA A 94 -16.69 -3.81 -3.57
CA ALA A 94 -15.25 -4.00 -3.64
C ALA A 94 -14.54 -2.80 -4.29
N GLY A 95 -15.08 -2.25 -5.37
CA GLY A 95 -14.53 -1.07 -6.04
C GLY A 95 -14.55 0.18 -5.17
N GLU A 96 -15.66 0.45 -4.48
CA GLU A 96 -15.76 1.58 -3.54
C GLU A 96 -14.87 1.36 -2.30
N THR A 97 -14.76 0.14 -1.80
CA THR A 97 -13.82 -0.21 -0.73
C THR A 97 -12.36 0.00 -1.15
N ALA A 98 -12.01 -0.39 -2.38
CA ALA A 98 -10.68 -0.16 -2.93
C ALA A 98 -10.37 1.34 -3.02
N LYS A 99 -11.29 2.17 -3.52
CA LYS A 99 -11.12 3.63 -3.51
C LYS A 99 -10.94 4.20 -2.10
N SER A 100 -11.72 3.70 -1.13
CA SER A 100 -11.64 4.11 0.27
C SER A 100 -10.29 3.74 0.92
N PHE A 101 -9.64 2.66 0.48
CA PHE A 101 -8.39 2.16 1.07
C PHE A 101 -7.23 3.14 0.97
N GLY A 102 -7.20 3.99 -0.07
CA GLY A 102 -6.19 5.03 -0.22
C GLY A 102 -6.14 6.03 0.95
N ASN A 103 -7.20 6.11 1.77
CA ASN A 103 -7.23 6.96 2.96
C ASN A 103 -6.49 6.35 4.17
N TYR A 104 -6.25 5.04 4.18
CA TYR A 104 -5.74 4.32 5.34
C TYR A 104 -4.33 3.76 5.12
N ALA A 105 -3.87 3.74 3.88
CA ALA A 105 -2.62 3.10 3.51
C ALA A 105 -1.70 4.05 2.73
N LYS A 106 -0.39 3.86 2.87
CA LYS A 106 0.65 4.67 2.22
C LYS A 106 1.53 3.79 1.34
N SER A 107 1.94 4.32 0.17
CA SER A 107 2.91 3.64 -0.68
C SER A 107 4.28 3.55 0.00
N PRO A 108 4.91 2.37 0.07
CA PRO A 108 6.28 2.24 0.59
C PRO A 108 7.35 2.69 -0.42
N TYR A 109 6.98 2.90 -1.69
CA TYR A 109 7.92 3.29 -2.75
C TYR A 109 7.90 4.78 -3.05
N GLU A 110 6.74 5.44 -2.91
CA GLU A 110 6.60 6.87 -3.17
C GLU A 110 6.32 7.64 -1.87
N ASN A 111 6.95 8.81 -1.71
CA ASN A 111 6.69 9.67 -0.55
C ASN A 111 5.44 10.54 -0.76
N LEU A 112 4.28 9.88 -0.80
CA LEU A 112 2.99 10.53 -0.90
C LEU A 112 2.47 10.88 0.49
N HIS A 113 1.92 12.10 0.67
CA HIS A 113 1.10 12.41 1.83
C HIS A 113 -0.19 11.59 1.71
N TYR A 114 -0.29 10.52 2.51
CA TYR A 114 -1.45 9.61 2.61
C TYR A 114 -2.08 9.23 1.27
N ASN A 115 -1.41 8.43 0.44
CA ASN A 115 -2.10 7.75 -0.65
C ASN A 115 -1.33 6.52 -1.13
N ILE A 116 -2.08 5.52 -1.57
CA ILE A 116 -1.60 4.47 -2.47
C ILE A 116 -2.26 4.74 -3.83
N PRO A 117 -1.52 4.74 -4.95
CA PRO A 117 -2.16 4.86 -6.25
C PRO A 117 -3.03 3.62 -6.52
N ILE A 118 -4.35 3.79 -6.49
CA ILE A 118 -5.33 2.74 -6.78
C ILE A 118 -6.08 3.12 -8.07
N LEU A 119 -5.97 2.26 -9.08
CA LEU A 119 -6.52 2.50 -10.42
C LEU A 119 -7.63 1.48 -10.73
N SER A 120 -8.75 1.96 -11.27
CA SER A 120 -9.75 1.09 -11.90
C SER A 120 -9.33 0.84 -13.35
N TYR A 121 -8.57 -0.22 -13.62
CA TYR A 121 -7.89 -0.42 -14.89
C TYR A 121 -7.69 -1.91 -15.22
N ILE A 122 -7.86 -2.26 -16.50
CA ILE A 122 -7.56 -3.60 -17.01
C ILE A 122 -6.06 -3.70 -17.27
N GLY A 123 -5.33 -4.20 -16.29
CA GLY A 123 -3.91 -4.52 -16.43
C GLY A 123 -3.16 -4.43 -15.12
N ASP A 124 -1.85 -4.67 -15.18
CA ASP A 124 -0.99 -4.56 -14.02
C ASP A 124 -0.74 -3.07 -13.69
N PRO A 125 -0.58 -2.71 -12.40
CA PRO A 125 -0.24 -1.35 -12.01
C PRO A 125 1.05 -0.88 -12.71
N PRO A 126 1.11 0.36 -13.24
CA PRO A 126 2.28 0.83 -13.98
C PRO A 126 3.51 0.98 -13.05
N LYS A 127 3.27 1.34 -11.79
CA LYS A 127 4.31 1.67 -10.80
C LYS A 127 4.29 0.71 -9.60
N ASP A 128 5.45 0.56 -8.97
CA ASP A 128 5.58 -0.16 -7.71
C ASP A 128 4.86 0.54 -6.56
N GLY A 129 4.24 -0.25 -5.69
CA GLY A 129 3.36 0.24 -4.65
C GLY A 129 1.93 0.52 -5.12
N GLY A 130 1.67 0.46 -6.43
CA GLY A 130 0.35 0.68 -6.99
C GLY A 130 -0.55 -0.55 -6.93
N LEU A 131 -1.85 -0.29 -6.83
CA LEU A 131 -2.91 -1.28 -6.90
C LEU A 131 -3.78 -1.01 -8.12
N ALA A 132 -4.24 -2.07 -8.78
CA ALA A 132 -5.18 -1.98 -9.87
C ALA A 132 -6.32 -2.96 -9.62
N TYR A 133 -7.55 -2.52 -9.81
CA TYR A 133 -8.71 -3.40 -9.76
C TYR A 133 -9.57 -3.24 -11.00
N TYR A 134 -10.29 -4.30 -11.36
CA TYR A 134 -11.28 -4.24 -12.44
C TYR A 134 -12.33 -5.35 -12.29
N PRO A 135 -13.62 -5.07 -12.52
CA PRO A 135 -14.63 -6.12 -12.65
C PRO A 135 -14.46 -6.86 -13.99
N GLU A 136 -13.98 -8.10 -13.94
CA GLU A 136 -13.84 -8.98 -15.09
C GLU A 136 -15.09 -9.88 -15.27
N ARG A 137 -15.20 -10.53 -16.44
CA ARG A 137 -16.32 -11.45 -16.73
C ARG A 137 -16.46 -12.55 -15.67
N ALA A 138 -15.33 -13.02 -15.14
CA ALA A 138 -15.25 -14.10 -14.16
C ALA A 138 -15.29 -13.60 -12.69
N GLY A 139 -15.40 -12.30 -12.44
CA GLY A 139 -15.56 -11.73 -11.10
C GLY A 139 -14.73 -10.46 -10.88
N PHE A 140 -14.31 -10.17 -9.65
CA PHE A 140 -13.53 -8.96 -9.34
C PHE A 140 -12.04 -9.30 -9.27
N MET A 141 -11.23 -8.57 -10.02
CA MET A 141 -9.79 -8.77 -10.05
C MET A 141 -9.08 -7.64 -9.31
N LEU A 142 -8.11 -7.99 -8.46
CA LEU A 142 -7.20 -7.06 -7.80
C LEU A 142 -5.75 -7.46 -8.08
N ARG A 143 -4.92 -6.47 -8.39
CA ARG A 143 -3.51 -6.63 -8.74
C ARG A 143 -2.67 -5.63 -7.96
N VAL A 144 -1.48 -6.03 -7.56
CA VAL A 144 -0.46 -5.14 -6.96
C VAL A 144 0.87 -5.37 -7.68
N LYS A 145 1.65 -4.30 -7.85
CA LYS A 145 3.03 -4.38 -8.32
C LYS A 145 3.97 -3.92 -7.21
N CYS A 146 4.91 -4.77 -6.81
CA CYS A 146 5.89 -4.47 -5.76
C CYS A 146 7.27 -4.93 -6.24
N ASN A 147 8.23 -4.01 -6.31
CA ASN A 147 9.61 -4.29 -6.74
C ASN A 147 9.67 -5.03 -8.10
N GLY A 148 8.88 -4.60 -9.08
CA GLY A 148 8.78 -5.22 -10.41
C GLY A 148 7.96 -6.52 -10.47
N ARG A 149 7.54 -7.08 -9.32
CA ARG A 149 6.76 -8.32 -9.25
C ARG A 149 5.28 -8.01 -9.13
N VAL A 150 4.46 -8.76 -9.86
CA VAL A 150 3.00 -8.61 -9.82
C VAL A 150 2.36 -9.75 -9.03
N LYS A 151 1.48 -9.41 -8.08
CA LYS A 151 0.60 -10.37 -7.42
C LYS A 151 -0.84 -10.06 -7.79
N ARG A 152 -1.64 -11.10 -8.02
CA ARG A 152 -3.03 -11.00 -8.48
C ARG A 152 -3.93 -11.83 -7.59
N PHE A 153 -5.16 -11.38 -7.42
CA PHE A 153 -6.21 -12.11 -6.72
C PHE A 153 -7.54 -11.86 -7.40
N GLN A 154 -8.32 -12.94 -7.58
CA GLN A 154 -9.61 -12.89 -8.23
C GLN A 154 -10.67 -13.44 -7.27
N TRP A 155 -11.68 -12.63 -7.00
CA TRP A 155 -12.92 -13.12 -6.42
C TRP A 155 -13.80 -13.65 -7.54
N ASN A 156 -14.30 -14.88 -7.38
CA ASN A 156 -15.21 -15.47 -8.34
C ASN A 156 -16.56 -14.76 -8.33
N LYS A 157 -17.17 -14.66 -9.50
CA LYS A 157 -18.56 -14.25 -9.62
C LYS A 157 -19.45 -15.36 -9.06
N ASN A 158 -20.12 -15.09 -7.94
CA ASN A 158 -21.21 -15.93 -7.43
C ASN A 158 -22.48 -15.71 -8.24
#